data_AF-A0A269PH80-F1
#
_entry.id   AF-A0A269PH80-F1
#
_cell.length_a   1.000
_cell.length_b   1.000
_cell.length_c   1.000
_cell.angle_alpha   90.00
_cell.angle_beta   90.00
_cell.angle_gamma   90.00
#
_symmetry.space_group_name_H-M   'P 1'
#
loop_
_entity.id
_entity.type
_entity.pdbx_description
1 polymer ?
#
loop_
_entity_poly.entity_id
_entity_poly.type
_entity_poly.pdbx_seq_one_letter_code
_entity_poly.pdbx_strand_id
1 'polypeptide(L)'
;MALSIKIKTVHYSAELVLNTSIRKPQMLCMLASHDAKGDLLDKCEGNVKAAFAMMLCNRMYFLHQVHLDRSVSNLSRRFNLVNRQLPLAFTGNEQAWGFKLINMEKTPAFSFQMEVMA
;
A
#
# COMPACT_ATOMS: atom_id res chain seq x y z
N MET A 1 16.95 -8.82 -4.68
CA MET A 1 16.77 -8.00 -3.46
C MET A 1 15.40 -7.34 -3.50
N ALA A 2 14.67 -7.33 -2.39
CA ALA A 2 13.36 -6.69 -2.31
C ALA A 2 13.37 -5.73 -1.11
N LEU A 3 12.74 -4.57 -1.25
CA LEU A 3 12.83 -3.49 -0.27
C LEU A 3 11.53 -3.47 0.55
N SER A 4 11.62 -3.77 1.85
CA SER A 4 10.47 -3.67 2.76
C SER A 4 10.28 -2.22 3.20
N ILE A 5 9.05 -1.73 3.07
CA ILE A 5 8.62 -0.39 3.46
C ILE A 5 7.43 -0.56 4.40
N LYS A 6 7.57 -0.01 5.60
CA LYS A 6 6.49 0.11 6.58
C LYS A 6 5.93 1.51 6.51
N ILE A 7 4.63 1.62 6.24
CA ILE A 7 3.91 2.87 6.12
C ILE A 7 2.94 2.96 7.28
N LYS A 8 3.10 3.98 8.11
CA LYS A 8 2.16 4.30 9.18
C LYS A 8 1.46 5.60 8.82
N THR A 9 0.14 5.51 8.69
CA THR A 9 -0.74 6.67 8.50
C THR A 9 -1.70 6.75 9.68
N VAL A 10 -2.44 7.86 9.77
CA VAL A 10 -3.48 8.05 10.78
C VAL A 10 -4.58 6.98 10.68
N HIS A 11 -4.85 6.45 9.48
CA HIS A 11 -5.97 5.56 9.21
C HIS A 11 -5.60 4.08 9.07
N TYR A 12 -4.33 3.79 8.79
CA TYR A 12 -3.83 2.42 8.67
C TYR A 12 -2.32 2.31 8.85
N SER A 13 -1.89 1.13 9.25
CA SER A 13 -0.50 0.68 9.19
C SER A 13 -0.39 -0.41 8.13
N ALA A 14 0.55 -0.30 7.19
CA ALA A 14 0.77 -1.30 6.17
C ALA A 14 2.26 -1.59 5.97
N GLU A 15 2.58 -2.85 5.71
CA GLU A 15 3.92 -3.28 5.35
C GLU A 15 3.89 -3.87 3.94
N LEU A 16 4.77 -3.34 3.07
CA LEU A 16 4.87 -3.77 1.69
C LEU A 16 6.32 -4.00 1.28
N VAL A 17 6.53 -4.97 0.41
CA VAL A 17 7.82 -5.29 -0.17
C VAL A 17 7.80 -4.94 -1.65
N LEU A 18 8.66 -4.02 -2.06
CA LEU A 18 8.83 -3.66 -3.46
C LEU A 18 9.90 -4.54 -4.12
N ASN A 19 9.60 -5.03 -5.31
CA ASN A 19 10.59 -5.67 -6.15
C ASN A 19 11.56 -4.62 -6.72
N THR A 20 12.85 -4.92 -6.72
CA THR A 20 13.88 -4.04 -7.29
C THR A 20 13.85 -3.97 -8.82
N SER A 21 13.04 -4.81 -9.47
CA SER A 21 12.75 -4.73 -10.90
C SER A 21 12.09 -3.41 -11.31
N ILE A 22 11.35 -2.76 -10.40
CA ILE A 22 10.72 -1.46 -10.66
C ILE A 22 11.78 -0.37 -10.52
N ARG A 23 12.08 0.32 -11.62
CA ARG A 23 13.09 1.38 -11.64
C ARG A 23 12.49 2.72 -11.21
N LYS A 24 13.33 3.62 -10.67
CA LYS A 24 12.94 4.98 -10.25
C LYS A 24 12.18 5.78 -11.34
N PRO A 25 12.57 5.76 -12.62
CA PRO A 25 11.82 6.47 -13.67
C PRO A 25 10.40 5.93 -13.87
N GLN A 26 10.20 4.61 -13.74
CA GLN A 26 8.88 3.98 -13.83
C GLN A 26 8.01 4.39 -12.64
N MET A 27 8.58 4.40 -11.43
CA MET A 27 7.90 4.89 -10.22
C MET A 27 7.45 6.34 -10.36
N LEU A 28 8.33 7.22 -10.87
CA LEU A 28 8.01 8.63 -11.10
C LEU A 28 6.93 8.83 -12.16
N CYS A 29 6.96 8.08 -13.26
CA CYS A 29 5.93 8.14 -14.29
C CYS A 29 4.56 7.74 -13.74
N MET A 30 4.51 6.68 -12.92
CA MET A 30 3.28 6.24 -12.25
C MET A 30 2.79 7.25 -11.20
N LEU A 31 3.71 7.83 -10.42
CA LEU A 31 3.39 8.89 -9.47
C LEU A 31 2.82 10.12 -10.18
N ALA A 32 3.46 10.60 -11.25
CA ALA A 32 2.96 11.74 -12.03
C ALA A 32 1.56 11.50 -12.60
N SER A 33 1.24 10.25 -12.95
CA SER A 33 -0.07 9.86 -13.49
C SER A 33 -1.18 9.75 -12.45
N HIS A 34 -0.84 9.62 -11.16
CA HIS A 34 -1.79 9.30 -10.08
C HIS A 34 -1.77 10.31 -8.92
N ASP A 35 -0.75 11.16 -8.89
CA ASP A 35 -0.50 12.23 -7.93
C ASP A 35 0.10 13.42 -8.70
N ALA A 36 -0.70 14.02 -9.58
CA ALA A 36 -0.26 15.12 -10.46
C ALA A 36 0.18 16.38 -9.69
N LYS A 37 -0.23 16.51 -8.43
CA LYS A 37 0.15 17.62 -7.54
C LYS A 37 1.49 17.37 -6.82
N GLY A 38 1.94 16.11 -6.74
CA GLY A 38 3.17 15.74 -6.05
C GLY A 38 3.02 15.64 -4.52
N ASP A 39 1.78 15.61 -4.00
CA ASP A 39 1.52 15.64 -2.55
C ASP A 39 2.19 14.46 -1.81
N LEU A 40 2.29 13.29 -2.44
CA LEU A 40 2.94 12.11 -1.86
C LEU A 40 4.45 12.22 -1.86
N LEU A 41 5.04 12.85 -2.89
CA LEU A 41 6.48 13.11 -2.93
C LEU A 41 6.87 14.13 -1.86
N ASP A 42 6.08 15.18 -1.70
CA ASP A 42 6.29 16.20 -0.67
C ASP A 42 6.18 15.61 0.74
N LYS A 43 5.15 14.78 0.99
CA LYS A 43 4.99 14.05 2.27
C LYS A 43 6.12 13.08 2.59
N CYS A 44 6.83 12.61 1.56
CA CYS A 44 7.94 11.68 1.69
C CYS A 44 9.31 12.35 1.53
N GLU A 45 9.39 13.69 1.63
CA GLU A 45 10.64 14.47 1.52
C GLU A 45 11.42 14.14 0.23
N GLY A 46 10.72 13.94 -0.88
CA GLY A 46 11.32 13.60 -2.18
C GLY A 46 11.75 12.13 -2.31
N ASN A 47 11.48 11.27 -1.32
CA ASN A 47 11.76 9.85 -1.42
C ASN A 47 10.76 9.13 -2.33
N VAL A 48 11.14 8.98 -3.60
CA VAL A 48 10.32 8.33 -4.65
C VAL A 48 9.85 6.93 -4.27
N LYS A 49 10.69 6.12 -3.61
CA LYS A 49 10.31 4.75 -3.25
C LYS A 49 9.23 4.75 -2.17
N ALA A 50 9.35 5.64 -1.19
CA ALA A 50 8.38 5.81 -0.12
C ALA A 50 7.06 6.39 -0.66
N ALA A 51 7.12 7.43 -1.50
CA ALA A 51 5.93 8.02 -2.13
C ALA A 51 5.18 6.98 -2.99
N PHE A 52 5.92 6.21 -3.78
CA PHE A 52 5.36 5.14 -4.61
C PHE A 52 4.71 4.04 -3.77
N ALA A 53 5.40 3.60 -2.71
CA ALA A 53 4.88 2.65 -1.74
C ALA A 53 3.59 3.16 -1.09
N MET A 54 3.54 4.45 -0.71
CA MET A 54 2.37 5.08 -0.12
C MET A 54 1.19 5.17 -1.08
N MET A 55 1.44 5.47 -2.35
CA MET A 55 0.42 5.43 -3.40
C MET A 55 -0.22 4.04 -3.53
N LEU A 56 0.61 2.98 -3.57
CA LEU A 56 0.13 1.60 -3.65
C LEU A 56 -0.68 1.23 -2.40
N CYS A 57 -0.19 1.58 -1.21
CA CYS A 57 -0.89 1.34 0.04
C CYS A 57 -2.22 2.07 0.13
N ASN A 58 -2.30 3.32 -0.29
CA ASN A 58 -3.56 4.08 -0.29
C ASN A 58 -4.62 3.40 -1.18
N ARG A 59 -4.22 2.89 -2.36
CA ARG A 59 -5.11 2.16 -3.26
C ARG A 59 -5.54 0.81 -2.69
N MET A 60 -4.60 0.06 -2.10
CA MET A 60 -4.92 -1.19 -1.41
C MET A 60 -5.87 -0.96 -0.23
N TYR A 61 -5.66 0.13 0.52
CA TYR A 61 -6.51 0.49 1.66
C TYR A 61 -7.93 0.82 1.21
N PHE A 62 -8.07 1.61 0.14
CA PHE A 62 -9.37 1.92 -0.43
C PHE A 62 -10.11 0.66 -0.88
N LEU A 63 -9.44 -0.25 -1.59
CA LEU A 63 -10.04 -1.54 -1.99
C LEU A 63 -10.42 -2.40 -0.78
N HIS A 64 -9.58 -2.43 0.26
CA HIS A 64 -9.87 -3.15 1.50
C HIS A 64 -11.10 -2.57 2.22
N GLN A 65 -11.26 -1.24 2.22
CA GLN A 65 -12.44 -0.59 2.81
C GLN A 65 -13.71 -0.87 2.00
N VAL A 66 -13.66 -0.79 0.67
CA VAL A 66 -14.85 -0.96 -0.20
C VAL A 66 -15.33 -2.40 -0.24
N HIS A 67 -14.42 -3.37 -0.31
CA HIS A 67 -14.79 -4.78 -0.47
C HIS A 67 -14.86 -5.56 0.85
N LEU A 68 -14.45 -4.95 1.97
CA LEU A 68 -14.36 -5.58 3.30
C LEU A 68 -13.60 -6.94 3.30
N ASP A 69 -12.77 -7.15 2.27
CA ASP A 69 -12.04 -8.40 2.05
C ASP A 69 -10.88 -8.50 3.03
N ARG A 70 -10.97 -9.44 3.98
CA ARG A 70 -9.95 -9.66 5.01
C ARG A 70 -8.71 -10.40 4.51
N SER A 71 -8.80 -11.05 3.35
CA SER A 71 -7.69 -11.85 2.81
C SER A 71 -6.78 -11.01 1.92
N VAL A 72 -5.49 -10.95 2.29
CA VAL A 72 -4.43 -10.27 1.52
C VAL A 72 -4.33 -10.81 0.09
N SER A 73 -4.53 -12.12 -0.13
CA SER A 73 -4.44 -12.72 -1.47
C SER A 73 -5.60 -12.26 -2.37
N ASN A 74 -6.82 -12.20 -1.83
CA ASN A 74 -7.99 -11.69 -2.55
C ASN A 74 -7.84 -10.21 -2.86
N LEU A 75 -7.35 -9.42 -1.90
CA LEU A 75 -7.08 -8.00 -2.07
C LEU A 75 -6.04 -7.76 -3.18
N SER A 76 -4.93 -8.49 -3.16
CA SER A 76 -3.92 -8.44 -4.22
C SER A 76 -4.47 -8.82 -5.59
N ARG A 77 -5.32 -9.86 -5.65
CA ARG A 77 -5.96 -10.29 -6.92
C ARG A 77 -6.88 -9.20 -7.47
N ARG A 78 -7.70 -8.58 -6.61
CA ARG A 78 -8.57 -7.46 -7.00
C ARG A 78 -7.76 -6.24 -7.42
N PHE A 79 -6.69 -5.92 -6.70
CA PHE A 79 -5.80 -4.82 -7.07
C PHE A 79 -5.29 -4.99 -8.50
N ASN A 80 -4.85 -6.20 -8.87
CA ASN A 80 -4.37 -6.49 -10.23
C ASN A 80 -5.47 -6.38 -11.28
N LEU A 81 -6.71 -6.72 -10.94
CA LEU A 81 -7.85 -6.61 -11.87
C LEU A 81 -8.23 -5.15 -12.14
N VAL A 82 -8.22 -4.31 -11.09
CA VAL A 82 -8.65 -2.90 -11.15
C VAL A 82 -7.53 -1.98 -11.66
N ASN A 83 -6.29 -2.22 -11.26
CA ASN A 83 -5.16 -1.34 -11.53
C ASN A 83 -4.17 -1.97 -12.53
N ARG A 84 -4.63 -2.25 -13.76
CA ARG A 84 -3.81 -2.91 -14.80
C ARG A 84 -2.57 -2.12 -15.22
N GLN A 85 -2.55 -0.81 -14.97
CA GLN A 85 -1.42 0.07 -15.29
C GLN A 85 -0.37 0.14 -14.17
N LEU A 86 -0.69 -0.40 -12.98
CA LEU A 86 0.24 -0.45 -11.85
C LEU A 86 0.96 -1.81 -11.80
N PRO A 87 2.09 -1.90 -11.09
CA PRO A 87 2.81 -3.16 -10.97
C PRO A 87 1.95 -4.21 -10.28
N LEU A 88 2.13 -5.47 -10.65
CA LEU A 88 1.33 -6.57 -10.12
C LEU A 88 1.63 -6.78 -8.63
N ALA A 89 0.56 -6.83 -7.83
CA ALA A 89 0.58 -7.30 -6.46
C ALA A 89 0.79 -8.82 -6.44
N PHE A 90 1.62 -9.31 -5.52
CA PHE A 90 1.85 -10.73 -5.30
C PHE A 90 0.56 -11.40 -4.79
N THR A 91 0.13 -12.44 -5.49
CA THR A 91 -1.11 -13.19 -5.22
C THR A 91 -0.89 -14.58 -4.62
N GLY A 92 0.36 -15.00 -4.41
CA GLY A 92 0.70 -16.34 -3.89
C GLY A 92 1.31 -17.29 -4.92
N ASN A 93 1.21 -16.99 -6.21
CA ASN A 93 1.87 -17.75 -7.28
C ASN A 93 3.23 -17.10 -7.62
N GLU A 94 4.22 -17.88 -8.05
CA GLU A 94 5.54 -17.40 -8.54
C GLU A 94 5.45 -16.65 -9.89
N GLN A 95 4.51 -15.72 -10.01
CA GLN A 95 4.42 -14.80 -11.14
C GLN A 95 5.38 -13.62 -10.95
N ALA A 96 5.73 -12.94 -12.04
CA ALA A 96 6.52 -11.71 -12.01
C ALA A 96 5.76 -10.58 -11.28
N TRP A 97 5.92 -10.51 -9.96
CA TRP A 97 5.27 -9.51 -9.10
C TRP A 97 6.13 -8.26 -8.96
N GLY A 98 5.47 -7.11 -8.90
CA GLY A 98 6.09 -5.80 -8.66
C GLY A 98 6.12 -5.41 -7.19
N PHE A 99 5.10 -5.77 -6.42
CA PHE A 99 5.10 -5.57 -4.98
C PHE A 99 4.33 -6.67 -4.24
N LYS A 100 4.59 -6.83 -2.95
CA LYS A 100 3.89 -7.77 -2.06
C LYS A 100 3.40 -7.03 -0.82
N LEU A 101 2.11 -7.10 -0.53
CA LEU A 101 1.57 -6.66 0.75
C LEU A 101 1.84 -7.75 1.79
N ILE A 102 2.50 -7.41 2.89
CA ILE A 102 2.76 -8.32 4.01
C ILE A 102 1.64 -8.22 5.03
N ASN A 103 1.30 -7.00 5.43
CA ASN A 103 0.27 -6.74 6.42
C ASN A 103 -0.43 -5.41 6.13
N MET A 104 -1.71 -5.34 6.46
CA MET A 104 -2.50 -4.12 6.46
C MET A 104 -3.46 -4.14 7.65
N GLU A 105 -3.17 -3.30 8.62
CA GLU A 105 -3.96 -3.13 9.83
C GLU A 105 -4.64 -1.77 9.78
N LYS A 106 -5.94 -1.73 10.12
CA LYS A 106 -6.56 -0.45 10.49
C LYS A 106 -5.91 -0.01 11.80
N THR A 107 -5.46 1.25 11.88
CA THR A 107 -4.99 1.80 13.16
C THR A 107 -6.12 1.65 14.20
N PRO A 108 -5.77 1.33 15.46
CA PRO A 108 -6.71 0.74 16.39
C PRO A 108 -7.90 1.67 16.64
N ALA A 109 -9.09 1.09 16.62
CA ALA A 109 -10.26 1.70 17.26
C ALA A 109 -9.95 1.79 18.76
N PHE A 110 -9.97 2.99 19.31
CA PHE A 110 -9.83 3.21 20.74
C PHE A 110 -10.97 2.47 21.46
N SER A 111 -10.64 1.40 22.20
CA SER A 111 -11.57 0.78 23.14
C SER A 111 -11.40 1.47 24.49
N PHE A 112 -12.33 2.34 24.85
CA PHE A 112 -12.40 2.89 26.20
C PHE A 112 -12.98 1.83 27.14
N GLN A 113 -12.18 1.32 28.08
CA GLN A 113 -12.71 0.60 29.23
C GLN A 113 -13.10 1.65 30.28
N MET A 114 -14.39 1.77 30.59
CA MET A 114 -14.82 2.49 31.78
C MET A 114 -14.62 1.57 32.98
N GLU A 115 -13.61 1.85 33.81
CA GLU A 115 -13.57 1.33 35.17
C GLU A 115 -14.66 2.03 35.98
N VAL A 116 -15.73 1.29 36.31
CA VAL A 116 -16.69 1.74 37.32
C VAL A 116 -15.99 1.60 38.66
N MET A 117 -15.54 2.72 39.22
CA MET A 117 -15.09 2.75 40.62
C MET A 117 -16.32 2.53 41.51
N ALA A 118 -16.31 1.41 42.23
CA ALA A 118 -17.28 1.07 43.25
C ALA A 118 -17.06 1.86 44.55
#